data_AF-A0A3C1YZP4-F1
#
_entry.id   AF-A0A3C1YZP4-F1
#
_cell.length_a   1.000
_cell.length_b   1.000
_cell.length_c   1.000
_cell.angle_alpha   90.00
_cell.angle_beta   90.00
_cell.angle_gamma   90.00
#
_symmetry.space_group_name_H-M   'P 1'
#
loop_
_entity.id
_entity.type
_entity.pdbx_description
1 polymer ?
#
loop_
_entity_poly.entity_id
_entity_poly.type
_entity_poly.pdbx_seq_one_letter_code
_entity_poly.pdbx_strand_id
1 'polypeptide(L)' 'RPIPIRFRKHVPTAWLELTLREGMNRQVRRMTAAVGHPTLRLVRLAIGPITLGELQPGQWRELTLQEMAEMVRS' A
#
# COMPACT_ATOMS: atom_id res chain seq x y z
N ARG A 1 -8.60 17.47 -0.79
CA ARG A 1 -7.75 16.65 0.12
C ARG A 1 -8.62 15.53 0.69
N PRO A 2 -8.22 14.24 0.68
CA PRO A 2 -9.06 13.18 1.23
C PRO A 2 -9.21 13.38 2.75
N ILE A 3 -10.44 13.51 3.22
CA ILE A 3 -10.78 13.72 4.63
C ILE A 3 -10.52 12.42 5.41
N PRO A 4 -9.85 12.46 6.57
CA PRO A 4 -9.69 11.28 7.41
C PRO A 4 -11.06 10.71 7.81
N ILE A 5 -11.23 9.40 7.66
CA ILE A 5 -12.46 8.72 8.08
C ILE A 5 -12.45 8.67 9.60
N ARG A 6 -13.25 9.53 10.23
CA ARG A 6 -13.36 9.61 11.70
C ARG A 6 -14.26 8.53 12.30
N PHE A 7 -15.20 8.01 11.51
CA PHE A 7 -16.14 6.98 11.92
C PHE A 7 -16.24 5.90 10.84
N ARG A 8 -16.09 4.64 11.25
CA ARG A 8 -16.24 3.49 10.36
C ARG A 8 -17.68 3.00 10.42
N LYS A 9 -18.42 3.11 9.31
CA LYS A 9 -19.74 2.50 9.18
C LYS A 9 -19.61 0.96 9.13
N HIS A 10 -20.54 0.25 9.75
CA HIS A 10 -20.68 -1.21 9.60
C HIS A 10 -21.41 -1.53 8.28
N VAL A 11 -20.67 -1.45 7.18
CA VAL A 11 -21.12 -1.83 5.83
C VAL A 11 -20.11 -2.81 5.22
N PRO A 12 -20.51 -3.66 4.24
CA PRO A 12 -19.57 -4.52 3.54
C PRO A 12 -18.41 -3.71 2.93
N THR A 13 -17.20 -4.28 3.01
CA THR A 13 -15.97 -3.68 2.48
C THR A 13 -15.21 -4.70 1.66
N ALA A 14 -14.46 -4.25 0.66
CA ALA A 14 -13.59 -5.09 -0.15
C ALA A 14 -12.12 -4.65 -0.06
N TRP A 15 -11.23 -5.59 -0.35
CA TRP A 15 -9.81 -5.31 -0.58
C TRP A 15 -9.57 -5.04 -2.07
N LEU A 16 -8.65 -4.12 -2.34
CA LEU A 16 -8.18 -3.81 -3.68
C LEU A 16 -6.67 -3.97 -3.70
N GLU A 17 -6.17 -4.74 -4.67
CA GLU A 17 -4.75 -4.77 -4.99
C GLU A 17 -4.46 -3.75 -6.09
N LEU A 18 -3.44 -2.92 -5.88
CA LEU A 18 -3.09 -1.82 -6.77
C LEU A 18 -1.57 -1.72 -6.90
N THR A 19 -1.08 -1.68 -8.14
CA THR A 19 0.33 -1.44 -8.46
C THR A 19 0.47 -0.07 -9.11
N LEU A 20 1.33 0.78 -8.55
CA LEU A 20 1.61 2.12 -9.06
C LEU A 20 3.11 2.24 -9.36
N ARG A 21 3.43 2.96 -10.45
CA ARG A 21 4.82 3.32 -10.81
C ARG A 21 5.22 4.71 -10.31
N GLU A 22 4.26 5.48 -9.81
CA GLU A 22 4.46 6.81 -9.24
C GLU A 22 4.00 6.86 -7.78
N GLY A 23 4.44 7.89 -7.06
CA GLY A 23 4.27 8.00 -5.61
C GLY A 23 3.73 9.36 -5.15
N MET A 24 2.72 9.92 -5.84
CA MET A 24 2.22 11.24 -5.46
C MET A 24 1.61 11.25 -4.05
N ASN A 25 1.68 12.38 -3.35
CA ASN A 25 1.17 12.52 -1.98
C ASN A 25 -0.30 12.04 -1.86
N ARG A 26 -0.57 10.97 -1.09
CA ARG A 26 -1.91 10.41 -0.88
C ARG A 26 -2.62 9.98 -2.17
N GLN A 27 -1.90 9.60 -3.22
CA GLN A 27 -2.45 9.24 -4.53
C GLN A 27 -3.59 8.21 -4.45
N VAL A 28 -3.34 7.03 -3.87
CA VAL A 28 -4.36 5.96 -3.74
C VAL A 28 -5.63 6.45 -3.01
N ARG A 29 -5.45 7.26 -1.96
CA ARG A 29 -6.58 7.84 -1.20
C ARG A 29 -7.37 8.86 -2.02
N ARG A 30 -6.72 9.59 -2.94
CA ARG A 30 -7.40 10.50 -3.87
C ARG A 30 -8.15 9.73 -4.95
N MET A 31 -7.51 8.72 -5.55
CA MET A 31 -8.12 7.90 -6.62
C MET A 31 -9.41 7.23 -6.14
N THR A 32 -9.36 6.53 -5.01
CA THR A 32 -10.52 5.80 -4.47
C THR A 32 -11.63 6.72 -3.96
N ALA A 33 -11.28 7.88 -3.37
CA ALA A 33 -12.27 8.88 -2.99
C ALA A 33 -12.96 9.54 -4.20
N ALA A 34 -12.24 9.73 -5.31
CA ALA A 34 -12.81 10.31 -6.53
C ALA A 34 -13.92 9.44 -7.14
N VAL A 35 -13.88 8.12 -6.91
CA VAL A 35 -14.93 7.17 -7.35
C VAL A 35 -15.93 6.83 -6.23
N GLY A 36 -15.98 7.59 -5.14
CA GLY A 36 -16.98 7.41 -4.08
C GLY A 36 -16.66 6.32 -3.04
N HIS A 37 -15.49 5.69 -3.09
CA HIS A 37 -15.09 4.61 -2.20
C HIS A 37 -13.86 4.98 -1.36
N PRO A 38 -14.00 5.81 -0.31
CA PRO A 38 -12.84 6.33 0.43
C PRO A 38 -12.05 5.20 1.13
N THR A 39 -10.71 5.26 1.04
CA THR A 39 -9.82 4.23 1.61
C THR A 39 -9.92 4.13 3.13
N LEU A 40 -10.39 2.99 3.64
CA LEU A 40 -10.42 2.68 5.08
C LEU A 40 -9.03 2.30 5.60
N ARG A 41 -8.39 1.33 4.94
CA ARG A 41 -7.06 0.79 5.29
C ARG A 41 -6.20 0.77 4.04
N LEU A 42 -4.95 1.20 4.18
CA LEU A 42 -3.95 1.18 3.12
C LEU A 42 -2.70 0.53 3.67
N VAL A 43 -2.27 -0.58 3.08
CA VAL A 43 -1.05 -1.28 3.41
C VAL A 43 -0.25 -1.40 2.11
N ARG A 44 1.04 -1.09 2.17
CA ARG A 44 1.94 -1.33 1.04
C ARG A 44 2.52 -2.72 1.21
N LEU A 45 2.14 -3.64 0.32
CA LEU A 45 2.55 -5.05 0.37
C LEU A 45 3.88 -5.32 -0.33
N ALA A 46 4.26 -4.48 -1.31
CA ALA A 46 5.51 -4.64 -2.04
C ALA A 46 6.09 -3.28 -2.50
N ILE A 47 7.39 -3.27 -2.77
CA ILE A 47 8.12 -2.19 -3.45
C ILE A 47 9.04 -2.84 -4.49
N GLY A 48 8.72 -2.63 -5.77
CA GLY A 48 9.43 -3.32 -6.85
C GLY A 48 9.37 -4.84 -6.65
N PRO A 49 10.51 -5.55 -6.69
CA PRO A 49 10.55 -7.01 -6.47
C PRO A 49 10.40 -7.43 -5.00
N ILE A 50 10.50 -6.48 -4.05
CA ILE A 50 10.53 -6.80 -2.62
C ILE A 50 9.11 -6.86 -2.06
N THR A 51 8.76 -7.98 -1.41
CA THR A 51 7.47 -8.18 -0.75
C THR A 51 7.58 -8.11 0.77
N LEU A 52 6.48 -7.74 1.45
CA LEU A 52 6.40 -7.66 2.90
C LEU A 52 6.53 -9.05 3.56
N GLY A 53 5.99 -10.08 2.92
CA GLY A 53 5.99 -11.46 3.43
C GLY A 53 5.39 -11.55 4.84
N GLU A 54 6.10 -12.25 5.72
CA GLU A 54 5.67 -12.56 7.10
C GLU A 54 6.08 -11.51 8.15
N LEU A 55 6.66 -10.38 7.74
CA LEU A 55 7.09 -9.32 8.66
C LEU A 55 5.91 -8.71 9.41
N GLN A 56 5.96 -8.76 10.74
CA GLN A 56 4.96 -8.17 11.60
C GLN A 56 5.12 -6.65 11.70
N PRO A 57 4.06 -5.90 12.06
CA PRO A 57 4.16 -4.47 12.27
C PRO A 57 5.29 -4.09 13.25
N GLY A 58 6.15 -3.17 12.82
CA GLY A 58 7.30 -2.71 13.62
C GLY A 58 8.56 -3.56 13.48
N GLN A 59 8.49 -4.71 12.82
CA GLN A 59 9.68 -5.52 12.51
C GLN A 59 10.41 -4.99 11.28
N TRP A 60 11.70 -5.32 11.22
CA TRP A 60 12.56 -5.08 10.08
C TRP A 60 13.51 -6.27 9.91
N ARG A 61 14.06 -6.40 8.70
CA ARG A 61 15.15 -7.31 8.39
C ARG A 61 16.02 -6.68 7.33
N GLU A 62 17.24 -7.18 7.20
CA GLU A 62 18.08 -6.86 6.05
C GLU A 62 17.55 -7.53 4.77
N LEU A 63 17.86 -6.90 3.64
CA LEU A 63 17.60 -7.50 2.32
C LEU A 63 18.60 -8.62 2.07
N THR A 64 18.14 -9.69 1.43
CA THR A 64 19.03 -10.74 0.95
C THR A 64 19.83 -10.26 -0.27
N LEU A 65 20.96 -10.90 -0.56
CA LEU A 65 21.75 -10.59 -1.75
C LEU A 65 20.96 -10.72 -3.06
N GLN A 66 20.03 -11.70 -3.12
CA GLN A 66 19.15 -11.89 -4.27
C GLN A 66 18.20 -10.70 -4.44
N GLU A 67 17.52 -10.30 -3.36
CA GLU A 67 16.62 -9.14 -3.35
C GLU A 67 17.33 -7.84 -3.74
N MET A 68 18.56 -7.64 -3.25
CA MET A 68 19.40 -6.52 -3.66
C MET A 68 19.70 -6.56 -5.16
N ALA A 69 20.08 -7.72 -5.70
CA ALA A 69 20.39 -7.89 -7.11
C ALA A 69 19.16 -7.69 -8.01
N GLU A 70 17.97 -8.11 -7.57
CA GLU A 70 16.71 -7.85 -8.28
C GLU A 70 16.35 -6.36 -8.29
N MET A 71 16.53 -5.66 -7.18
CA MET A 71 16.24 -4.23 -7.08
C MET A 71 17.16 -3.36 -7.96
N VAL A 72 18.42 -3.78 -8.18
CA VAL A 72 19.34 -3.07 -9.09
C VAL A 72 18.97 -3.27 -10.57
N ARG A 73 18.27 -4.35 -10.90
CA ARG A 73 17.88 -4.69 -12.28
C ARG A 73 16.55 -4.06 -12.70
N SER A 74 15.75 -3.53 -11.76
CA SER A 74 14.44 -2.90 -12.02
C SER A 74 14.56 -1.38 -12.15
#